data_AF-A0A7Y5ST85-F1
#
_entry.id   AF-A0A7Y5ST85-F1
#
_cell.length_a   1.000
_cell.length_b   1.000
_cell.length_c   1.000
_cell.angle_alpha   90.00
_cell.angle_beta   90.00
_cell.angle_gamma   90.00
#
_symmetry.space_group_name_H-M   'P 1'
#
loop_
_entity.id
_entity.type
_entity.pdbx_description
1 polymer ?
#
loop_
_entity_poly.entity_id
_entity_poly.type
_entity_poly.pdbx_seq_one_letter_code
_entity_poly.pdbx_strand_id
1 'polypeptide(L)'
;EPENPLALALAQMPFRHGMRLHSIIGTGGTMLLGEPGDGVVPVASARLAGVCSELLVPVRHEQLHHDRATIAELARILREHADTDCHGSPPGQQPAVVRRRYAVAREPF
;
A
#
# COMPACT_ATOMS: atom_id res chain seq x y z
N GLU A 1 -18.57 3.72 13.69
CA GLU A 1 -18.52 2.43 14.40
C GLU A 1 -18.08 1.34 13.43
N PRO A 2 -17.22 0.40 13.85
CA PRO A 2 -16.68 -0.66 13.00
C PRO A 2 -17.75 -1.61 12.43
N GLU A 3 -18.90 -1.72 13.09
CA GLU A 3 -20.03 -2.56 12.65
C GLU A 3 -21.06 -1.81 11.80
N ASN A 4 -20.73 -0.59 11.34
CA ASN A 4 -21.64 0.16 10.48
C ASN A 4 -21.93 -0.62 9.18
N PRO A 5 -23.19 -0.98 8.88
CA PRO A 5 -23.53 -1.81 7.73
C PRO A 5 -23.09 -1.21 6.38
N LEU A 6 -23.08 0.12 6.26
CA LEU A 6 -22.61 0.79 5.05
C LEU A 6 -21.09 0.62 4.87
N ALA A 7 -20.31 0.73 5.95
CA ALA A 7 -18.87 0.52 5.91
C ALA A 7 -18.53 -0.93 5.53
N LEU A 8 -19.25 -1.90 6.09
CA LEU A 8 -19.10 -3.32 5.77
C LEU A 8 -19.49 -3.64 4.31
N ALA A 9 -20.52 -2.99 3.79
CA ALA A 9 -20.92 -3.14 2.39
C ALA A 9 -19.84 -2.59 1.45
N LEU A 10 -19.30 -1.39 1.74
CA LEU A 10 -18.24 -0.78 0.94
C LEU A 10 -16.95 -1.60 0.95
N ALA A 11 -16.57 -2.19 2.09
CA ALA A 11 -15.38 -3.03 2.21
C ALA A 11 -15.47 -4.32 1.35
N GLN A 12 -16.68 -4.78 1.05
CA GLN A 12 -16.93 -5.98 0.23
C GLN A 12 -17.13 -5.66 -1.26
N MET A 13 -17.21 -4.38 -1.63
CA MET A 13 -17.41 -4.03 -3.04
C MET A 13 -16.17 -4.39 -3.86
N PRO A 14 -16.34 -5.05 -5.01
CA PRO A 14 -15.22 -5.33 -5.89
C PRO A 14 -14.69 -4.02 -6.48
N PHE A 15 -13.37 -3.95 -6.60
CA PHE A 15 -12.74 -2.92 -7.41
C PHE A 15 -13.15 -3.06 -8.88
N ARG A 16 -13.16 -1.94 -9.63
CA ARG A 16 -13.41 -2.02 -11.07
C ARG A 16 -12.37 -2.91 -11.75
N HIS A 17 -12.85 -3.75 -12.66
CA HIS A 17 -12.00 -4.56 -13.53
C HIS A 17 -11.06 -3.65 -14.32
N GLY A 18 -9.79 -4.06 -14.42
CA GLY A 18 -8.75 -3.29 -15.11
C GLY A 18 -8.13 -2.15 -14.30
N MET A 19 -8.59 -1.87 -13.07
CA MET A 19 -7.93 -0.90 -12.20
C MET A 19 -6.63 -1.49 -11.63
N ARG A 20 -5.52 -0.78 -11.80
CA ARG A 20 -4.24 -1.13 -11.16
C ARG A 20 -4.27 -0.67 -9.71
N LEU A 21 -3.97 -1.59 -8.79
CA LEU A 21 -3.92 -1.32 -7.34
C LEU A 21 -2.48 -1.39 -6.86
N HIS A 22 -2.10 -0.52 -5.93
CA HIS A 22 -0.77 -0.53 -5.32
C HIS A 22 -0.91 -0.30 -3.81
N SER A 23 -0.09 -0.97 -3.00
CA SER A 23 -0.11 -0.84 -1.54
C SER A 23 1.23 -0.33 -1.01
N ILE A 24 1.17 0.65 -0.11
CA ILE A 24 2.29 1.10 0.72
C ILE A 24 1.84 0.97 2.17
N ILE A 25 2.51 0.13 2.97
CA ILE A 25 2.05 -0.29 4.30
C ILE A 25 3.14 -0.04 5.33
N GLY A 26 2.77 0.59 6.45
CA GLY A 26 3.66 0.81 7.58
C GLY A 26 3.84 -0.44 8.45
N THR A 27 5.05 -0.66 8.99
CA THR A 27 5.38 -1.80 9.85
C THR A 27 6.20 -1.42 11.10
N GLY A 28 6.31 -0.12 11.40
CA GLY A 28 7.18 0.39 12.47
C GLY A 28 6.50 0.60 13.82
N GLY A 29 5.23 0.21 13.99
CA GLY A 29 4.52 0.35 15.26
C GLY A 29 4.23 -1.00 15.92
N THR A 30 4.05 -0.95 17.24
CA THR A 30 3.70 -2.12 18.05
C THR A 30 2.19 -2.31 18.03
N MET A 31 1.73 -3.49 17.62
CA MET A 31 0.34 -3.88 17.76
C MET A 31 0.06 -4.57 19.10
N LEU A 32 -1.22 -4.62 19.48
CA LEU A 32 -1.65 -5.16 20.75
C LEU A 32 -1.32 -6.66 20.92
N LEU A 33 -1.33 -7.44 19.83
CA LEU A 33 -1.02 -8.87 19.84
C LEU A 33 0.41 -9.16 19.32
N GLY A 34 1.25 -8.12 19.17
CA GLY A 34 2.64 -8.24 18.71
C GLY A 34 2.80 -8.52 17.22
N GLU A 35 1.71 -8.51 16.45
CA GLU A 35 1.73 -8.62 15.01
C GLU A 35 2.35 -7.37 14.34
N PRO A 36 2.96 -7.51 13.15
CA PRO A 36 3.52 -6.36 12.46
C PRO A 36 2.41 -5.38 12.02
N GLY A 37 2.72 -4.10 12.12
CA GLY A 37 1.95 -3.02 11.52
C GLY A 37 2.47 -1.66 11.95
N ASP A 38 1.67 -0.61 11.78
CA ASP A 38 2.11 0.77 11.94
C ASP A 38 1.75 1.40 13.31
N GLY A 39 1.24 0.59 14.25
CA GLY A 39 0.77 1.01 15.57
C GLY A 39 -0.72 1.35 15.62
N VAL A 40 -1.41 1.36 14.48
CA VAL A 40 -2.86 1.58 14.37
C VAL A 40 -3.52 0.45 13.59
N VAL A 41 -2.95 0.06 12.45
CA VAL A 41 -3.51 -0.93 11.51
C VAL A 41 -2.54 -2.10 11.31
N PRO A 42 -2.95 -3.34 11.64
CA PRO A 42 -2.16 -4.54 11.36
C PRO A 42 -1.87 -4.72 9.87
N VAL A 43 -0.69 -5.23 9.52
CA VAL A 43 -0.32 -5.53 8.11
C VAL A 43 -1.34 -6.44 7.45
N ALA A 44 -1.88 -7.42 8.19
CA ALA A 44 -2.89 -8.34 7.68
C ALA A 44 -4.17 -7.62 7.25
N SER A 45 -4.58 -6.58 7.99
CA SER A 45 -5.74 -5.75 7.65
C SER A 45 -5.47 -4.79 6.50
N ALA A 46 -4.25 -4.26 6.39
CA ALA A 46 -3.87 -3.30 5.36
C ALA A 46 -3.61 -3.93 3.98
N ARG A 47 -3.42 -5.26 3.93
CA ARG A 47 -3.13 -5.98 2.69
C ARG A 47 -4.37 -6.17 1.83
N LEU A 48 -4.23 -5.84 0.55
CA LEU A 48 -5.22 -6.13 -0.48
C LEU A 48 -4.68 -7.17 -1.46
N ALA A 49 -5.54 -8.09 -1.90
CA ALA A 49 -5.22 -9.03 -2.96
C ALA A 49 -5.21 -8.33 -4.33
N GLY A 50 -4.42 -8.85 -5.28
CA GLY A 50 -4.42 -8.35 -6.67
C GLY A 50 -3.70 -7.02 -6.88
N VAL A 51 -2.85 -6.58 -5.93
CA VAL A 51 -2.04 -5.36 -6.09
C VAL A 51 -0.87 -5.59 -7.04
N CYS A 52 -0.59 -4.64 -7.91
CA CYS A 52 0.54 -4.64 -8.84
C CYS A 52 1.87 -4.40 -8.13
N SER A 53 1.89 -3.60 -7.05
CA SER A 53 3.04 -3.50 -6.16
C SER A 53 2.65 -3.41 -4.68
N GLU A 54 3.52 -3.92 -3.80
CA GLU A 54 3.43 -3.77 -2.34
C GLU A 54 4.78 -3.28 -1.81
N LEU A 55 4.78 -2.17 -1.08
CA LEU A 55 5.93 -1.66 -0.33
C LEU A 55 5.65 -1.70 1.17
N LEU A 56 6.51 -2.36 1.93
CA LEU A 56 6.51 -2.29 3.40
C LEU A 56 7.55 -1.28 3.89
N VAL A 57 7.15 -0.36 4.76
CA VAL A 57 7.99 0.73 5.30
C VAL A 57 8.00 0.65 6.83
N PRO A 58 9.16 0.55 7.50
CA PRO A 58 9.25 0.33 8.95
C PRO A 58 9.09 1.63 9.74
N VAL A 59 7.96 2.32 9.54
CA VAL A 59 7.59 3.57 10.21
C VAL A 59 6.20 3.44 10.83
N ARG A 60 5.89 4.32 11.78
CA ARG A 60 4.59 4.39 12.43
C ARG A 60 3.54 5.03 11.51
N HIS A 61 2.27 4.84 11.85
CA HIS A 61 1.12 5.28 11.07
C HIS A 61 1.21 6.76 10.68
N GLU A 62 1.54 7.62 11.66
CA GLU A 62 1.60 9.07 11.48
C GLU A 62 2.83 9.52 10.68
N GLN A 63 3.83 8.65 10.50
CA GLN A 63 5.08 8.96 9.81
C GLN A 63 5.08 8.43 8.37
N LEU A 64 4.20 7.47 8.06
CA LEU A 64 4.19 6.76 6.78
C LEU A 64 4.11 7.69 5.58
N HIS A 65 3.29 8.73 5.64
CA HIS A 65 3.02 9.64 4.52
C HIS A 65 4.14 10.68 4.26
N HIS A 66 5.03 10.90 5.23
CA HIS A 66 6.19 11.79 5.08
C HIS A 66 7.50 11.03 4.86
N ASP A 67 7.49 9.70 4.98
CA ASP A 67 8.68 8.88 4.77
C ASP A 67 9.16 8.97 3.31
N ARG A 68 10.50 9.06 3.16
CA ARG A 68 11.13 9.24 1.85
C ARG A 68 10.88 8.05 0.92
N ALA A 69 10.79 6.82 1.44
CA ALA A 69 10.50 5.65 0.63
C ALA A 69 9.05 5.66 0.14
N THR A 70 8.11 6.07 0.99
CA THR A 70 6.71 6.27 0.60
C THR A 70 6.60 7.29 -0.52
N ILE A 71 7.22 8.46 -0.38
CA ILE A 71 7.21 9.51 -1.40
C ILE A 71 7.85 9.02 -2.71
N ALA A 72 8.98 8.30 -2.62
CA ALA A 72 9.66 7.77 -3.79
C ALA A 72 8.82 6.71 -4.54
N GLU A 73 8.14 5.82 -3.82
CA GLU A 73 7.26 4.81 -4.40
C GLU A 73 6.00 5.43 -4.99
N LEU A 74 5.41 6.41 -4.31
CA LEU A 74 4.29 7.18 -4.86
C LEU A 74 4.68 7.85 -6.17
N ALA A 75 5.84 8.53 -6.21
CA ALA A 75 6.32 9.16 -7.42
C ALA A 75 6.62 8.15 -8.54
N ARG A 76 7.09 6.94 -8.21
CA ARG A 76 7.30 5.84 -9.16
C ARG A 76 5.97 5.37 -9.77
N ILE A 77 4.95 5.14 -8.94
CA ILE A 77 3.60 4.72 -9.37
C ILE A 77 2.99 5.81 -10.26
N LEU A 78 3.08 7.07 -9.87
CA LEU A 78 2.54 8.18 -10.66
C LEU A 78 3.21 8.27 -12.05
N ARG A 79 4.54 8.11 -12.13
CA ARG A 79 5.26 8.07 -13.42
C ARG A 79 4.84 6.87 -14.28
N GLU A 80 4.75 5.68 -13.68
CA GLU A 80 4.30 4.46 -14.38
C GLU A 80 2.94 4.66 -15.05
N HIS A 81 2.02 5.34 -14.37
CA HIS A 81 0.70 5.65 -14.93
C HIS A 81 0.73 6.77 -15.97
N ALA A 82 1.48 7.85 -15.73
CA ALA A 82 1.64 8.94 -16.69
C ALA A 82 2.18 8.43 -18.04
N ASP A 83 3.16 7.53 -18.02
CA ASP A 83 3.73 6.94 -19.24
C ASP A 83 2.73 6.02 -19.96
N THR A 84 1.85 5.33 -19.21
CA THR A 84 0.81 4.45 -19.76
C THR A 84 -0.31 5.25 -20.45
N ASP A 85 -0.71 6.38 -19.88
CA ASP A 85 -1.84 7.17 -20.37
C ASP A 85 -1.52 7.90 -21.69
N CYS A 86 -0.24 8.13 -22.00
CA CYS A 86 0.21 8.70 -23.29
C CYS A 86 0.24 7.68 -24.44
N HIS A 87 0.29 6.38 -24.15
CA HIS A 87 0.35 5.30 -25.14
C HIS A 87 -0.75 4.28 -24.83
N GLY A 88 -1.96 4.54 -25.33
CA GLY A 88 -3.19 3.77 -25.11
C GLY A 88 -2.99 2.25 -25.12
N SER A 89 -2.61 1.71 -23.98
CA SER A 89 -2.37 0.28 -23.79
C SER A 89 -3.69 -0.39 -23.41
N PRO A 90 -3.96 -1.61 -23.91
CA PRO A 90 -5.24 -2.26 -23.68
C PRO A 90 -5.43 -2.59 -22.19
N PRO A 91 -6.65 -2.41 -21.65
CA PRO A 91 -6.97 -2.79 -20.28
C PRO A 91 -7.00 -4.31 -20.18
N GLY A 92 -6.05 -4.92 -19.46
CA GLY A 92 -6.16 -6.37 -19.22
C GLY A 92 -4.97 -7.10 -18.60
N GLN A 93 -3.77 -6.53 -18.57
CA GLN A 93 -2.62 -7.21 -17.96
C GLN A 93 -2.27 -6.57 -16.63
N GLN A 94 -2.75 -7.17 -15.54
CA GLN A 94 -2.16 -6.94 -14.23
C GLN A 94 -0.78 -7.61 -14.23
N PRO A 95 0.32 -6.85 -14.16
CA PRO A 95 1.64 -7.45 -14.06
C PRO A 95 1.77 -8.22 -12.74
N ALA A 96 2.70 -9.17 -12.68
CA ALA A 96 2.99 -9.93 -11.47
C ALA A 96 3.26 -9.01 -10.28
N VAL A 97 2.76 -9.38 -9.10
CA VAL A 97 2.87 -8.57 -7.87
C VAL A 97 4.34 -8.34 -7.51
N VAL A 98 4.80 -7.09 -7.57
CA VAL A 98 6.15 -6.70 -7.14
C VAL A 98 6.14 -6.35 -5.67
N ARG A 99 6.70 -7.23 -4.81
CA ARG A 99 6.83 -6.98 -3.36
C ARG A 99 8.21 -6.44 -3.02
N ARG A 100 8.26 -5.32 -2.33
CA ARG A 100 9.49 -4.65 -1.88
C ARG A 100 9.44 -4.42 -0.38
N ARG A 101 10.58 -4.60 0.27
CA ARG A 101 10.78 -4.18 1.66
C ARG A 101 11.80 -3.07 1.66
N TYR A 102 11.40 -1.91 2.18
CA TYR A 102 12.34 -0.83 2.43
C TYR A 102 12.90 -1.02 3.84
N ALA A 103 14.22 -1.14 3.96
CA ALA A 103 14.89 -1.09 5.25
C ALA A 103 15.34 0.36 5.47
N VAL A 104 14.90 0.97 6.58
CA VAL A 104 15.49 2.24 7.02
C VAL A 104 16.91 1.94 7.48
N ALA A 105 17.91 2.53 6.83
CA ALA A 105 19.26 2.57 7.37
C ALA A 105 19.17 3.26 8.74
N ARG A 106 19.50 2.54 9.82
CA ARG A 106 19.61 3.12 11.16
C ARG A 106 20.76 4.11 11.13
N GLU A 107 20.47 5.39 10.94
CA GLU A 107 21.41 6.47 11.26
C GLU A 107 21.62 6.43 12.79
N PRO A 108 22.86 6.23 13.29
CA PRO A 108 23.13 6.38 14.70
C PRO A 108 23.09 7.87 15.04
N PHE A 109 22.37 8.23 16.11
CA PHE A 109 22.60 9.47 16.82
C PHE A 109 23.85 9.34 17.69
#